data_AF-A0A813JSP3-F1
#
_entry.id   AF-A0A813JSP3-F1
#
_cell.length_a   1.000
_cell.length_b   1.000
_cell.length_c   1.000
_cell.angle_alpha   90.00
_cell.angle_beta   90.00
_cell.angle_gamma   90.00
#
_symmetry.space_group_name_H-M   'P 1'
#
loop_
_entity.id
_entity.type
_entity.pdbx_description
1 polymer ?
#
loop_
_entity_poly.entity_id
_entity_poly.type
_entity_poly.pdbx_seq_one_letter_code
_entity_poly.pdbx_strand_id
1 'polypeptide(L)'
;EEAMQDDSTKVTPGVDQLQFTVKKAVAGAAAASFDVELGTSATVSELAARLATHEGCDVALITIVSRGLPLKDPTAKLQPLAEKEGPGNKVPVVYIVRKPAAAAAAPAAAPTPAASSSSSSASSSALPAATSAAAPAAPPAPAAAGGTPALGRRVLLLLRHGQCCHEGEHDTLKELTMHGHRQAEESARYVAQLFQEGKLPAKRALLHSTSRRASETAAKLPPLIPNLEVWNADLLRETDPTSNPFRAEEVFSRLFASPEAGDSDTLVVVAHNNIILYLLMRAAGVPIERAAQAWSLFHLRHASMTRIDVSSAGVRSVVSVGAAAHISEAVMTWRNISGPDMSAWKGGAPERHKFSGRMLVLVRQAPSTGGSPHMDAVSEHVRGLSGYMISGKATVTCTAGAQTTAAAIAKKFKTSAQVFPDSICEQPEAAFLQFFGKPPQGSRDTVVIVAEDTPLLYWLLRALGMSPDESEVATSLYTIGHASVTLINMRSDGSTKVVTVGDTGHLPMNILTY
;
A
#
# COMPACT_ATOMS: atom_id res chain seq x y z
N GLU A 1 22.90 46.60 -63.41
CA GLU A 1 24.19 45.88 -63.38
C GLU A 1 24.90 46.30 -62.11
N GLU A 2 24.57 45.66 -60.98
CA GLU A 2 25.15 44.39 -60.51
C GLU A 2 26.65 44.50 -60.16
N ALA A 3 26.93 44.48 -58.86
CA ALA A 3 28.07 43.80 -58.24
C ALA A 3 27.72 43.63 -56.75
N MET A 4 27.05 42.52 -56.41
CA MET A 4 27.63 41.29 -55.85
C MET A 4 28.09 41.42 -54.38
N GLN A 5 27.15 41.02 -53.52
CA GLN A 5 27.28 40.26 -52.27
C GLN A 5 28.69 39.89 -51.79
N ASP A 6 29.00 40.33 -50.57
CA ASP A 6 29.83 39.60 -49.62
C ASP A 6 28.93 39.31 -48.40
N ASP A 7 28.44 38.06 -48.32
CA ASP A 7 27.60 37.59 -47.22
C ASP A 7 28.41 36.65 -46.31
N SER A 8 28.55 37.14 -45.09
CA SER A 8 28.82 36.47 -43.83
C SER A 8 29.20 34.97 -43.85
N THR A 9 30.48 34.70 -43.57
CA THR A 9 30.88 33.48 -42.84
C THR A 9 30.56 33.66 -41.36
N LYS A 10 29.28 33.45 -41.00
CA LYS A 10 28.87 33.22 -39.61
C LYS A 10 28.71 31.72 -39.41
N VAL A 11 29.78 31.08 -38.92
CA VAL A 11 29.76 29.65 -38.56
C VAL A 11 28.80 29.47 -37.38
N THR A 12 27.62 28.93 -37.66
CA THR A 12 26.66 28.43 -36.66
C THR A 12 27.22 27.15 -36.03
N PRO A 13 27.31 27.01 -34.69
CA PRO A 13 27.68 25.75 -34.07
C PRO A 13 26.53 24.72 -34.24
N GLY A 14 26.92 23.47 -34.51
CA GLY A 14 26.11 22.42 -35.12
C GLY A 14 24.78 22.07 -34.44
N VAL A 15 23.77 21.83 -35.28
CA VAL A 15 22.38 21.46 -34.92
C VAL A 15 22.14 19.94 -35.06
N ASP A 16 23.17 19.14 -35.33
CA ASP A 16 23.03 17.73 -35.75
C ASP A 16 23.22 16.68 -34.65
N GLN A 17 23.00 17.04 -33.37
CA GLN A 17 23.10 16.07 -32.26
C GLN A 17 21.92 16.14 -31.29
N LEU A 18 21.46 14.96 -30.88
CA LEU A 18 20.50 14.78 -29.79
C LEU A 18 21.27 14.87 -28.47
N GLN A 19 20.84 15.80 -27.61
CA GLN A 19 21.39 15.93 -26.27
C GLN A 19 20.45 15.30 -25.24
N PHE A 20 21.00 14.47 -24.36
CA PHE A 20 20.27 13.81 -23.28
C PHE A 20 20.88 14.19 -21.94
N THR A 21 20.05 14.61 -20.99
CA THR A 21 20.47 14.70 -19.58
C THR A 21 20.14 13.37 -18.92
N VAL A 22 21.15 12.57 -18.61
CA VAL A 22 20.98 11.19 -18.16
C VAL A 22 21.24 11.06 -16.67
N LYS A 23 20.40 10.29 -15.98
CA LYS A 23 20.54 10.01 -14.54
C LYS A 23 20.39 8.53 -14.23
N LYS A 24 21.34 7.98 -13.47
CA LYS A 24 21.25 6.60 -12.97
C LYS A 24 20.19 6.50 -11.87
N ALA A 25 19.34 5.48 -11.94
CA ALA A 25 18.49 5.11 -10.83
C ALA A 25 19.29 4.26 -9.83
N VAL A 26 19.57 4.81 -8.64
CA VAL A 26 20.24 4.12 -7.54
C VAL A 26 19.29 4.05 -6.35
N ALA A 27 19.12 2.86 -5.76
CA ALA A 27 18.31 2.70 -4.56
C ALA A 27 18.93 3.51 -3.40
N GLY A 28 18.21 4.51 -2.88
CA GLY A 28 18.57 5.21 -1.64
C GLY A 28 19.64 6.30 -1.74
N ALA A 29 20.06 6.76 -2.92
CA ALA A 29 21.00 7.88 -3.06
C ALA A 29 20.69 8.80 -4.25
N ALA A 30 21.00 10.09 -4.12
CA ALA A 30 20.94 11.05 -5.22
C ALA A 30 22.08 10.78 -6.21
N ALA A 31 21.79 10.13 -7.33
CA ALA A 31 22.78 9.96 -8.40
C ALA A 31 23.04 11.29 -9.12
N ALA A 32 24.31 11.55 -9.46
CA ALA A 32 24.70 12.66 -10.32
C ALA A 32 24.11 12.47 -11.74
N SER A 33 23.64 13.57 -12.34
CA SER A 33 23.28 13.60 -13.75
C SER A 33 24.47 13.97 -14.61
N PHE A 34 24.56 13.40 -15.81
CA PHE A 34 25.56 13.75 -16.81
C PHE A 34 24.91 13.81 -18.19
N ASP A 35 25.56 14.51 -19.12
CA ASP A 35 25.02 14.71 -20.45
C ASP A 35 25.58 13.66 -21.42
N VAL A 36 24.73 13.18 -22.33
CA VAL A 36 25.09 12.27 -23.41
C VAL A 36 24.67 12.89 -24.74
N GLU A 37 25.60 12.93 -25.68
CA GLU A 37 25.36 13.42 -27.04
C GLU A 37 25.39 12.26 -28.03
N LEU A 38 24.38 12.20 -28.90
CA LEU A 38 24.23 11.18 -29.94
C LEU A 38 23.84 11.81 -31.26
N GLY A 39 24.11 11.12 -32.38
CA GLY A 39 23.64 11.58 -33.70
C GLY A 39 22.12 11.62 -33.80
N THR A 40 21.59 12.44 -34.72
CA THR A 40 20.14 12.59 -34.96
C THR A 40 19.41 11.31 -35.36
N SER A 41 20.13 10.35 -35.96
CA SER A 41 19.58 9.04 -36.30
C SER A 41 19.73 7.98 -35.21
N ALA A 42 20.18 8.36 -34.01
CA ALA A 42 20.55 7.39 -32.99
C ALA A 42 19.36 6.58 -32.46
N THR A 43 19.65 5.34 -32.07
CA THR A 43 18.69 4.36 -31.58
C THR A 43 18.78 4.15 -30.07
N VAL A 44 17.75 3.54 -29.48
CA VAL A 44 17.74 3.12 -28.07
C VAL A 44 18.94 2.23 -27.72
N SER A 45 19.34 1.32 -28.63
CA SER A 45 20.50 0.44 -28.44
C SER A 45 21.81 1.21 -28.31
N GLU A 46 22.00 2.25 -29.12
CA GLU A 46 23.22 3.07 -29.08
C GLU A 46 23.32 3.90 -27.79
N LEU A 47 22.19 4.44 -27.30
CA LEU A 47 22.14 5.07 -25.99
C LEU A 47 22.41 4.06 -24.88
N ALA A 48 21.86 2.84 -24.96
CA ALA A 48 22.10 1.79 -23.98
C ALA A 48 23.58 1.37 -23.95
N ALA A 49 24.23 1.27 -25.11
CA ALA A 49 25.66 0.96 -25.23
C ALA A 49 26.55 2.04 -24.59
N ARG A 50 26.22 3.33 -24.78
CA ARG A 50 26.92 4.44 -24.11
C ARG A 50 26.81 4.36 -22.59
N LEU A 51 25.61 4.06 -22.09
CA LEU A 51 25.37 3.95 -20.65
C LEU A 51 26.02 2.69 -20.05
N ALA A 52 25.99 1.57 -20.77
CA ALA A 52 26.68 0.35 -20.36
C ALA A 52 28.21 0.56 -20.26
N THR A 53 28.79 1.30 -21.21
CA THR A 53 30.20 1.69 -21.20
C THR A 53 30.53 2.58 -19.99
N HIS A 54 29.67 3.56 -19.69
CA HIS A 54 29.81 4.41 -18.51
C HIS A 54 29.78 3.62 -17.20
N GLU A 55 28.99 2.54 -17.15
CA GLU A 55 28.81 1.71 -15.95
C GLU A 55 29.76 0.50 -15.86
N GLY A 56 30.51 0.20 -16.92
CA GLY A 56 31.33 -1.00 -17.00
C GLY A 56 30.52 -2.30 -16.91
N CYS A 57 29.32 -2.35 -17.51
CA CYS A 57 28.43 -3.51 -17.48
C CYS A 57 27.98 -3.95 -18.88
N ASP A 58 27.29 -5.09 -18.97
CA ASP A 58 26.67 -5.55 -20.21
C ASP A 58 25.46 -4.66 -20.60
N VAL A 59 25.29 -4.39 -21.89
CA VAL A 59 24.17 -3.59 -22.43
C VAL A 59 22.81 -4.20 -22.06
N ALA A 60 22.69 -5.52 -21.97
CA ALA A 60 21.48 -6.22 -21.55
C ALA A 60 21.05 -5.90 -20.11
N LEU A 61 21.96 -5.36 -19.29
CA LEU A 61 21.65 -4.93 -17.92
C LEU A 61 21.14 -3.49 -17.87
N ILE A 62 21.22 -2.73 -18.95
CA ILE A 62 20.74 -1.35 -19.00
C ILE A 62 19.26 -1.33 -19.40
N THR A 63 18.44 -0.69 -18.57
CA THR A 63 17.06 -0.33 -18.91
C THR A 63 16.92 1.17 -18.98
N ILE A 64 16.53 1.70 -20.14
CA ILE A 64 16.34 3.13 -20.36
C ILE A 64 14.86 3.49 -20.19
N VAL A 65 14.60 4.57 -19.47
CA VAL A 65 13.26 5.12 -19.20
C VAL A 65 13.25 6.59 -19.59
N SER A 66 12.32 6.97 -20.45
CA SER A 66 12.04 8.38 -20.77
C SER A 66 10.58 8.68 -20.46
N ARG A 67 10.32 9.77 -19.73
CA ARG A 67 8.96 10.21 -19.35
C ARG A 67 8.09 9.11 -18.72
N GLY A 68 8.70 8.29 -17.86
CA GLY A 68 8.01 7.20 -17.16
C GLY A 68 7.72 5.95 -18.00
N LEU A 69 8.12 5.92 -19.28
CA LEU A 69 7.96 4.77 -20.15
C LEU A 69 9.32 4.10 -20.44
N PRO A 70 9.45 2.78 -20.22
CA PRO A 70 10.65 2.06 -20.61
C PRO A 70 10.75 1.99 -22.14
N LEU A 71 11.92 2.32 -22.68
CA LEU A 71 12.22 2.19 -24.10
C LEU A 71 12.57 0.72 -24.39
N LYS A 72 11.58 -0.06 -24.82
CA LYS A 72 11.69 -1.53 -24.98
C LYS A 72 12.23 -1.96 -26.34
N ASP A 73 12.02 -1.15 -27.38
CA ASP A 73 12.48 -1.46 -28.74
C ASP A 73 13.90 -0.91 -28.93
N PRO A 74 14.93 -1.76 -29.04
CA PRO A 74 16.32 -1.33 -29.20
C PRO A 74 16.56 -0.60 -30.53
N THR A 75 15.70 -0.80 -31.52
CA THR A 75 15.84 -0.20 -32.87
C THR A 75 15.10 1.12 -33.02
N ALA A 76 14.28 1.50 -32.04
CA ALA A 76 13.51 2.74 -32.09
C ALA A 76 14.45 3.96 -32.14
N LYS A 77 14.14 4.91 -33.04
CA LYS A 77 14.86 6.18 -33.16
C LYS A 77 14.56 7.07 -31.97
N LEU A 78 15.58 7.78 -31.48
CA LEU A 78 15.46 8.68 -30.33
C LEU A 78 14.99 10.10 -30.69
N GLN A 79 15.07 10.50 -31.97
CA GLN A 79 14.65 11.81 -32.46
C GLN A 79 13.22 12.24 -32.03
N PRO A 80 12.19 11.36 -32.05
CA PRO A 80 10.84 11.74 -31.62
C PRO A 80 10.72 12.08 -30.12
N LEU A 81 11.72 11.73 -29.30
CA LEU A 81 11.77 12.12 -27.89
C LEU A 81 12.22 13.57 -27.72
N ALA A 82 13.09 14.06 -28.61
CA ALA A 82 13.61 15.43 -28.61
C ALA A 82 12.60 16.46 -29.14
N GLU A 83 11.76 16.09 -30.10
CA GLU A 83 10.74 16.97 -30.70
C GLU A 83 9.61 17.36 -29.72
N LYS A 84 9.50 16.68 -28.58
CA LYS A 84 8.41 16.87 -27.62
C LYS A 84 8.79 17.73 -26.41
N GLU A 85 9.79 18.59 -26.50
CA GLU A 85 10.29 19.43 -25.39
C GLU A 85 10.10 20.93 -25.59
N GLY A 86 9.87 21.62 -24.46
CA GLY A 86 9.93 23.08 -24.35
C GLY A 86 11.38 23.59 -24.29
N PRO A 87 11.59 24.90 -24.06
CA PRO A 87 12.90 25.55 -24.27
C PRO A 87 14.00 24.95 -23.37
N GLY A 88 15.01 24.32 -23.99
CA GLY A 88 16.14 23.69 -23.28
C GLY A 88 16.91 22.61 -24.06
N ASN A 89 16.36 22.05 -25.15
CA ASN A 89 17.02 21.14 -26.11
C ASN A 89 17.69 19.86 -25.54
N LYS A 90 17.40 19.45 -24.30
CA LYS A 90 17.99 18.26 -23.66
C LYS A 90 16.94 17.31 -23.10
N VAL A 91 16.89 16.10 -23.67
CA VAL A 91 15.92 15.08 -23.28
C VAL A 91 16.33 14.41 -21.97
N PRO A 92 15.52 14.48 -20.89
CA PRO A 92 15.83 13.81 -19.64
C PRO A 92 15.56 12.31 -19.79
N VAL A 93 16.57 11.52 -19.41
CA VAL A 93 16.52 10.06 -19.47
C VAL A 93 17.00 9.48 -18.14
N VAL A 94 16.31 8.46 -17.67
CA VAL A 94 16.73 7.67 -16.51
C VAL A 94 17.15 6.29 -16.98
N TYR A 95 18.21 5.74 -16.41
CA TYR A 95 18.57 4.36 -16.68
C TYR A 95 18.82 3.56 -15.41
N ILE A 96 18.52 2.27 -15.49
CA ILE A 96 18.67 1.30 -14.41
C ILE A 96 19.71 0.29 -14.85
N VAL A 97 20.68 0.01 -13.98
CA VAL A 97 21.60 -1.13 -14.14
C VAL A 97 21.04 -2.30 -13.35
N ARG A 98 20.61 -3.36 -14.03
CA ARG A 98 20.10 -4.57 -13.40
C ARG A 98 21.24 -5.38 -12.78
N LYS A 99 20.97 -6.01 -11.64
CA LYS A 99 21.87 -7.03 -11.09
C LYS A 99 21.82 -8.26 -12.01
N PRO A 100 22.97 -8.87 -12.37
CA PRO A 100 22.97 -10.15 -13.05
C PRO A 100 22.15 -11.16 -12.24
N ALA A 101 21.29 -11.92 -12.90
CA ALA A 101 20.58 -13.02 -12.23
C ALA A 101 21.64 -13.97 -11.64
N ALA A 102 21.56 -14.22 -10.33
CA ALA A 102 22.39 -15.26 -9.72
C ALA A 102 22.02 -16.57 -10.39
N ALA A 103 23.01 -17.25 -10.99
CA ALA A 103 22.80 -18.58 -11.55
C ALA A 103 22.19 -19.46 -10.46
N ALA A 104 20.99 -19.99 -10.73
CA ALA A 104 20.33 -20.92 -9.83
C ALA A 104 21.29 -22.08 -9.55
N ALA A 105 21.69 -22.24 -8.29
CA ALA A 105 22.44 -23.42 -7.88
C ALA A 105 21.57 -24.65 -8.19
N ALA A 106 22.08 -25.51 -9.06
CA ALA A 106 21.41 -26.76 -9.41
C ALA A 106 21.14 -27.57 -8.13
N PRO A 107 19.93 -28.13 -7.95
CA PRO A 107 19.62 -28.92 -6.78
C PRO A 107 20.52 -30.17 -6.76
N ALA A 108 21.21 -30.37 -5.64
CA ALA A 108 21.96 -31.59 -5.37
C ALA A 108 21.00 -32.79 -5.42
N ALA A 109 21.33 -33.78 -6.25
CA ALA A 109 20.55 -34.99 -6.40
C ALA A 109 20.42 -35.74 -5.06
N ALA A 110 19.19 -36.11 -4.71
CA ALA A 110 18.91 -36.96 -3.56
C ALA A 110 19.49 -38.37 -3.77
N PRO A 111 20.11 -38.99 -2.74
CA PRO A 111 20.58 -40.36 -2.85
C PRO A 111 19.40 -41.34 -2.73
N THR A 112 19.34 -42.27 -3.67
CA THR A 112 18.45 -43.44 -3.69
C THR A 112 18.76 -44.38 -2.51
N PRO A 113 17.76 -45.03 -1.88
CA PRO A 113 18.01 -45.93 -0.76
C PRO A 113 18.42 -47.32 -1.28
N ALA A 114 19.55 -47.82 -0.78
CA ALA A 114 19.94 -49.22 -0.91
C ALA A 114 19.42 -50.01 0.30
N ALA A 115 18.78 -51.14 0.00
CA ALA A 115 18.29 -52.12 0.95
C ALA A 115 19.42 -53.00 1.52
N SER A 116 19.33 -53.37 2.80
CA SER A 116 19.77 -54.63 3.44
C SER A 116 19.73 -54.43 4.97
N SER A 117 18.76 -55.03 5.66
CA SER A 117 18.79 -56.37 6.29
C SER A 117 19.62 -56.47 7.58
N SER A 118 18.87 -56.63 8.67
CA SER A 118 19.10 -57.52 9.83
C SER A 118 20.35 -57.41 10.71
N SER A 119 20.04 -57.30 12.01
CA SER A 119 20.54 -58.12 13.14
C SER A 119 21.34 -57.41 14.24
N SER A 120 20.73 -57.45 15.43
CA SER A 120 21.24 -57.82 16.76
C SER A 120 22.27 -56.96 17.52
N SER A 121 21.85 -56.73 18.78
CA SER A 121 22.58 -56.86 20.06
C SER A 121 23.37 -55.69 20.65
N ALA A 122 22.83 -55.24 21.79
CA ALA A 122 23.47 -55.18 23.12
C ALA A 122 24.49 -54.07 23.47
N SER A 123 24.06 -53.28 24.46
CA SER A 123 24.73 -53.03 25.75
C SER A 123 25.95 -52.09 25.87
N SER A 124 25.67 -51.03 26.65
CA SER A 124 26.32 -50.66 27.93
C SER A 124 27.58 -49.78 27.97
N SER A 125 27.54 -48.90 28.98
CA SER A 125 28.66 -48.26 29.70
C SER A 125 29.45 -47.19 28.93
N ALA A 126 30.15 -46.23 29.51
CA ALA A 126 30.16 -45.48 30.77
C ALA A 126 31.38 -44.53 30.63
N LEU A 127 31.27 -43.32 31.18
CA LEU A 127 32.32 -42.31 31.45
C LEU A 127 33.69 -42.90 31.91
N PRO A 128 34.85 -42.20 31.76
CA PRO A 128 35.10 -41.00 32.56
C PRO A 128 36.02 -39.89 31.99
N ALA A 129 36.10 -38.85 32.81
CA ALA A 129 36.74 -37.55 32.65
C ALA A 129 38.28 -37.54 32.69
N ALA A 130 38.85 -36.46 32.17
CA ALA A 130 40.15 -35.93 32.60
C ALA A 130 40.20 -34.38 32.48
N THR A 131 40.43 -33.76 33.63
CA THR A 131 41.01 -32.43 33.98
C THR A 131 42.31 -32.14 33.21
N SER A 132 42.90 -30.94 33.08
CA SER A 132 42.73 -29.55 33.54
C SER A 132 43.87 -28.74 32.88
N ALA A 133 43.69 -27.45 32.58
CA ALA A 133 44.77 -26.45 32.66
C ALA A 133 44.18 -25.03 32.53
N ALA A 134 44.45 -24.19 33.53
CA ALA A 134 44.03 -22.79 33.61
C ALA A 134 45.12 -21.85 33.06
N ALA A 135 44.71 -20.72 32.48
CA ALA A 135 45.51 -19.55 32.13
C ALA A 135 44.63 -18.27 32.21
N PRO A 136 45.21 -17.07 32.36
CA PRO A 136 44.86 -16.11 33.40
C PRO A 136 43.73 -15.12 33.11
N ALA A 137 43.24 -14.49 34.17
CA ALA A 137 42.13 -13.55 34.23
C ALA A 137 42.31 -12.29 33.35
N ALA A 138 41.28 -12.01 32.54
CA ALA A 138 41.09 -10.77 31.82
C ALA A 138 40.42 -9.71 32.71
N PRO A 139 40.66 -8.40 32.50
CA PRO A 139 40.11 -7.32 33.32
C PRO A 139 38.58 -7.23 33.19
N PRO A 140 37.87 -6.65 34.18
CA PRO A 140 36.41 -6.66 34.19
C PRO A 140 35.86 -5.86 33.00
N ALA A 141 34.99 -6.52 32.22
CA ALA A 141 34.18 -5.87 31.21
C ALA A 141 33.32 -4.76 31.85
N PRO A 142 33.09 -3.63 31.16
CA PRO A 142 32.14 -2.63 31.64
C PRO A 142 30.78 -3.32 31.80
N ALA A 143 30.14 -3.10 32.95
CA ALA A 143 28.81 -3.59 33.25
C ALA A 143 27.86 -3.25 32.09
N ALA A 144 27.54 -4.26 31.27
CA ALA A 144 26.46 -4.18 30.33
C ALA A 144 25.18 -4.03 31.16
N ALA A 145 24.69 -2.80 31.26
CA ALA A 145 23.31 -2.53 31.58
C ALA A 145 22.46 -3.09 30.42
N GLY A 146 22.29 -4.41 30.42
CA GLY A 146 21.52 -5.18 29.45
C GLY A 146 20.04 -4.99 29.70
N GLY A 147 19.52 -3.80 29.39
CA GLY A 147 18.14 -3.65 28.97
C GLY A 147 18.15 -3.63 27.45
N THR A 148 17.52 -4.59 26.78
CA THR A 148 17.21 -4.45 25.36
C THR A 148 16.47 -3.12 25.20
N PRO A 149 16.98 -2.14 24.42
CA PRO A 149 16.33 -0.85 24.29
C PRO A 149 14.90 -1.10 23.80
N ALA A 150 13.92 -0.49 24.47
CA ALA A 150 12.51 -0.63 24.10
C ALA A 150 12.35 -0.30 22.61
N LEU A 151 11.68 -1.16 21.86
CA LEU A 151 11.49 -0.94 20.42
C LEU A 151 10.61 0.30 20.22
N GLY A 152 11.12 1.27 19.45
CA GLY A 152 10.37 2.47 19.07
C GLY A 152 9.36 2.15 17.97
N ARG A 153 8.31 2.97 17.84
CA ARG A 153 7.26 2.79 16.83
C ARG A 153 6.62 4.11 16.40
N ARG A 154 6.63 4.37 15.09
CA ARG A 154 5.85 5.43 14.44
C ARG A 154 4.55 4.88 13.90
N VAL A 155 3.43 5.48 14.26
CA VAL A 155 2.10 5.18 13.68
C VAL A 155 1.76 6.26 12.67
N LEU A 156 1.62 5.89 11.39
CA LEU A 156 1.12 6.79 10.35
C LEU A 156 -0.38 6.59 10.16
N LEU A 157 -1.16 7.64 10.38
CA LEU A 157 -2.60 7.69 10.09
C LEU A 157 -2.83 8.54 8.85
N LEU A 158 -2.92 7.90 7.68
CA LEU A 158 -3.12 8.57 6.40
C LEU A 158 -4.62 8.75 6.13
N LEU A 159 -5.11 9.98 6.28
CA LEU A 159 -6.51 10.36 6.07
C LEU A 159 -6.69 10.94 4.66
N ARG A 160 -7.61 10.37 3.89
CA ARG A 160 -8.09 11.00 2.65
C ARG A 160 -8.93 12.24 3.02
N HIS A 161 -8.86 13.32 2.25
CA HIS A 161 -9.75 14.47 2.45
C HIS A 161 -11.25 14.08 2.40
N GLY A 162 -12.11 14.88 3.05
CA GLY A 162 -13.57 14.77 2.92
C GLY A 162 -14.07 15.10 1.51
N GLN A 163 -15.29 14.71 1.16
CA GLN A 163 -15.84 15.02 -0.16
C GLN A 163 -15.81 16.52 -0.46
N CYS A 164 -15.37 16.88 -1.66
CA CYS A 164 -15.28 18.28 -2.09
C CYS A 164 -15.97 18.51 -3.44
N CYS A 165 -16.21 19.78 -3.73
CA CYS A 165 -16.63 20.24 -5.04
C CYS A 165 -15.39 20.34 -5.96
N HIS A 166 -15.50 19.86 -7.20
CA HIS A 166 -14.49 19.95 -8.25
C HIS A 166 -14.86 20.98 -9.32
N GLU A 167 -15.60 22.04 -8.94
CA GLU A 167 -15.79 23.20 -9.82
C GLU A 167 -14.66 24.22 -9.62
N GLY A 168 -14.17 24.77 -10.74
CA GLY A 168 -13.04 25.70 -10.79
C GLY A 168 -11.72 25.03 -11.17
N GLU A 169 -10.94 25.70 -12.03
CA GLU A 169 -9.63 25.22 -12.48
C GLU A 169 -8.60 25.24 -11.34
N HIS A 170 -8.78 26.13 -10.36
CA HIS A 170 -7.85 26.32 -9.26
C HIS A 170 -8.27 25.54 -8.00
N ASP A 171 -7.30 24.85 -7.41
CA ASP A 171 -7.47 24.05 -6.18
C ASP A 171 -7.96 24.87 -4.95
N THR A 172 -7.84 26.20 -4.99
CA THR A 172 -8.35 27.14 -3.98
C THR A 172 -9.88 27.22 -3.95
N LEU A 173 -10.55 26.79 -5.02
CA LEU A 173 -12.01 26.80 -5.15
C LEU A 173 -12.64 25.45 -4.80
N LYS A 174 -11.84 24.40 -4.60
CA LYS A 174 -12.30 23.04 -4.29
C LYS A 174 -12.53 22.83 -2.79
N GLU A 175 -13.56 23.49 -2.27
CA GLU A 175 -13.99 23.39 -0.86
C GLU A 175 -14.74 22.10 -0.55
N LEU A 176 -14.77 21.71 0.72
CA LEU A 176 -15.55 20.58 1.20
C LEU A 176 -17.05 20.82 1.02
N THR A 177 -17.77 19.76 0.68
CA THR A 177 -19.24 19.77 0.74
C THR A 177 -19.71 19.71 2.19
N MET A 178 -21.01 19.89 2.42
CA MET A 178 -21.59 19.63 3.75
C MET A 178 -21.37 18.19 4.23
N HIS A 179 -21.39 17.21 3.32
CA HIS A 179 -21.02 15.84 3.65
C HIS A 179 -19.53 15.74 3.98
N GLY A 180 -18.66 16.38 3.18
CA GLY A 180 -17.23 16.44 3.42
C GLY A 180 -16.86 16.98 4.81
N HIS A 181 -17.53 18.04 5.26
CA HIS A 181 -17.33 18.56 6.62
C HIS A 181 -17.76 17.56 7.70
N ARG A 182 -18.93 16.92 7.56
CA ARG A 182 -19.40 15.91 8.53
C ARG A 182 -18.49 14.69 8.59
N GLN A 183 -18.07 14.19 7.43
CA GLN A 183 -17.09 13.10 7.31
C GLN A 183 -15.78 13.45 8.02
N ALA A 184 -15.23 14.65 7.75
CA ALA A 184 -14.00 15.11 8.38
C ALA A 184 -14.12 15.22 9.91
N GLU A 185 -15.26 15.69 10.40
CA GLU A 185 -15.54 15.78 11.83
C GLU A 185 -15.67 14.40 12.50
N GLU A 186 -16.36 13.46 11.88
CA GLU A 186 -16.49 12.09 12.39
C GLU A 186 -15.13 11.38 12.45
N SER A 187 -14.30 11.54 11.40
CA SER A 187 -12.92 11.04 11.42
C SER A 187 -12.06 11.72 12.48
N ALA A 188 -12.18 13.04 12.66
CA ALA A 188 -11.42 13.76 13.69
C ALA A 188 -11.82 13.32 15.10
N ARG A 189 -13.12 13.10 15.36
CA ARG A 189 -13.60 12.54 16.64
C ARG A 189 -13.06 11.14 16.90
N TYR A 190 -13.07 10.29 15.88
CA TYR A 190 -12.51 8.93 16.00
C TYR A 190 -11.02 8.95 16.33
N VAL A 191 -10.22 9.79 15.64
CA VAL A 191 -8.78 9.94 15.95
C VAL A 191 -8.57 10.50 17.37
N ALA A 192 -9.36 11.48 17.80
CA ALA A 192 -9.28 12.00 19.17
C ALA A 192 -9.56 10.93 20.22
N GLN A 193 -10.58 10.08 20.01
CA GLN A 193 -10.88 8.95 20.88
C GLN A 193 -9.75 7.93 20.94
N LEU A 194 -9.11 7.61 19.81
CA LEU A 194 -7.94 6.72 19.80
C LEU A 194 -6.79 7.24 20.67
N PHE A 195 -6.54 8.55 20.68
CA PHE A 195 -5.57 9.16 21.59
C PHE A 195 -6.01 9.15 23.05
N GLN A 196 -7.28 9.49 23.32
CA GLN A 196 -7.85 9.52 24.68
C GLN A 196 -7.79 8.15 25.35
N GLU A 197 -8.04 7.09 24.58
CA GLU A 197 -8.07 5.70 25.04
C GLU A 197 -6.68 5.03 24.99
N GLY A 198 -5.62 5.80 24.74
CA GLY A 198 -4.24 5.30 24.72
C GLY A 198 -3.93 4.28 23.62
N LYS A 199 -4.75 4.23 22.57
CA LYS A 199 -4.57 3.30 21.43
C LYS A 199 -3.46 3.74 20.48
N LEU A 200 -2.99 4.99 20.61
CA LEU A 200 -1.93 5.61 19.80
C LEU A 200 -0.84 6.20 20.71
N PRO A 201 0.42 6.24 20.27
CA PRO A 201 1.49 6.97 20.97
C PRO A 201 1.09 8.41 21.29
N ALA A 202 1.46 8.88 22.49
CA ALA A 202 1.07 10.21 22.99
C ALA A 202 1.71 11.38 22.23
N LYS A 203 2.96 11.20 21.76
CA LYS A 203 3.67 12.15 20.88
C LYS A 203 2.97 12.15 19.52
N ARG A 204 2.54 13.32 19.07
CA ARG A 204 1.62 13.43 17.93
C ARG A 204 1.87 14.69 17.12
N ALA A 205 1.82 14.56 15.80
CA ALA A 205 1.85 15.66 14.86
C ALA A 205 0.83 15.44 13.75
N LEU A 206 0.38 16.55 13.15
CA LEU A 206 -0.48 16.61 11.99
C LEU A 206 0.28 17.24 10.84
N LEU A 207 0.39 16.52 9.74
CA LEU A 207 0.89 17.03 8.47
C LEU A 207 -0.25 16.99 7.44
N HIS A 208 -0.49 18.08 6.72
CA HIS A 208 -1.52 18.07 5.68
C HIS A 208 -1.08 18.70 4.36
N SER A 209 -1.73 18.27 3.29
CA SER A 209 -1.66 18.92 1.98
C SER A 209 -2.18 20.36 2.07
N THR A 210 -1.54 21.27 1.33
CA THR A 210 -1.96 22.67 1.18
C THR A 210 -3.20 22.86 0.30
N SER A 211 -3.66 21.84 -0.44
CA SER A 211 -4.97 21.90 -1.13
C SER A 211 -6.10 22.20 -0.14
N ARG A 212 -7.05 23.04 -0.54
CA ARG A 212 -8.12 23.56 0.33
C ARG A 212 -8.92 22.45 1.03
N ARG A 213 -9.47 21.48 0.28
CA ARG A 213 -10.17 20.30 0.82
C ARG A 213 -9.40 19.52 1.90
N ALA A 214 -8.08 19.39 1.75
CA ALA A 214 -7.25 18.69 2.72
C ALA A 214 -7.02 19.55 3.96
N SER A 215 -6.79 20.86 3.78
CA SER A 215 -6.66 21.82 4.88
C SER A 215 -7.93 21.95 5.70
N GLU A 216 -9.11 22.03 5.06
CA GLU A 216 -10.41 22.07 5.73
C GLU A 216 -10.73 20.77 6.48
N THR A 217 -10.29 19.62 5.95
CA THR A 217 -10.38 18.33 6.66
C THR A 217 -9.46 18.34 7.88
N ALA A 218 -8.20 18.76 7.70
CA ALA A 218 -7.19 18.81 8.75
C ALA A 218 -7.58 19.77 9.89
N ALA A 219 -8.24 20.88 9.58
CA ALA A 219 -8.71 21.87 10.55
C ALA A 219 -9.70 21.33 11.58
N LYS A 220 -10.30 20.14 11.35
CA LYS A 220 -11.19 19.48 12.32
C LYS A 220 -10.44 18.79 13.46
N LEU A 221 -9.14 18.50 13.31
CA LEU A 221 -8.34 17.76 14.29
C LEU A 221 -7.84 18.61 15.47
N PRO A 222 -7.23 19.80 15.28
CA PRO A 222 -6.65 20.57 16.39
C PRO A 222 -7.64 20.90 17.53
N PRO A 223 -8.91 21.24 17.27
CA PRO A 223 -9.87 21.53 18.36
C PRO A 223 -10.18 20.33 19.26
N LEU A 224 -9.97 19.09 18.78
CA LEU A 224 -10.31 17.86 19.50
C LEU A 224 -9.10 17.17 20.12
N ILE A 225 -7.89 17.54 19.70
CA ILE A 225 -6.64 16.87 20.07
C ILE A 225 -5.69 17.92 20.65
N PRO A 226 -5.57 18.02 21.98
CA PRO A 226 -4.72 19.01 22.61
C PRO A 226 -3.24 18.78 22.27
N ASN A 227 -2.49 19.88 22.18
CA ASN A 227 -1.04 19.89 21.88
C ASN A 227 -0.67 19.20 20.56
N LEU A 228 -1.57 19.20 19.58
CA LEU A 228 -1.29 18.68 18.25
C LEU A 228 -0.44 19.69 17.46
N GLU A 229 0.79 19.30 17.16
CA GLU A 229 1.68 20.09 16.29
C GLU A 229 1.17 20.05 14.84
N VAL A 230 1.03 21.20 14.16
CA VAL A 230 0.41 21.26 12.83
C VAL A 230 1.37 21.80 11.79
N TRP A 231 1.57 21.01 10.74
CA TRP A 231 2.47 21.26 9.62
C TRP A 231 1.69 21.13 8.31
N ASN A 232 2.16 21.79 7.27
CA ASN A 232 1.63 21.59 5.93
C ASN A 232 2.75 21.53 4.88
N ALA A 233 2.48 20.89 3.76
CA ALA A 233 3.44 20.76 2.66
C ALA A 233 2.76 20.66 1.29
N ASP A 234 3.27 21.41 0.32
CA ASP A 234 2.83 21.32 -1.08
C ASP A 234 3.14 19.96 -1.72
N LEU A 235 4.15 19.26 -1.19
CA LEU A 235 4.56 17.93 -1.66
C LEU A 235 3.42 16.89 -1.53
N LEU A 236 2.50 17.10 -0.58
CA LEU A 236 1.35 16.25 -0.32
C LEU A 236 0.11 16.56 -1.18
N ARG A 237 0.15 17.59 -2.04
CA ARG A 237 -0.97 17.89 -2.94
C ARG A 237 -1.31 16.68 -3.81
N GLU A 238 -2.48 16.68 -4.45
CA GLU A 238 -2.83 15.61 -5.37
C GLU A 238 -1.80 15.55 -6.51
N THR A 239 -1.44 14.34 -6.90
CA THR A 239 -0.69 14.05 -8.11
C THR A 239 -1.19 12.73 -8.66
N ASP A 240 -1.02 12.54 -9.96
CA ASP A 240 -0.98 11.23 -10.54
C ASP A 240 0.46 10.68 -10.38
N PRO A 241 0.70 9.68 -9.50
CA PRO A 241 2.03 9.13 -9.28
C PRO A 241 2.58 8.44 -10.54
N THR A 242 1.76 8.13 -11.56
CA THR A 242 2.26 7.64 -12.85
C THR A 242 2.98 8.74 -13.64
N SER A 243 2.55 9.99 -13.48
CA SER A 243 3.14 11.17 -14.14
C SER A 243 4.34 11.73 -13.37
N ASN A 244 4.33 11.65 -12.03
CA ASN A 244 5.39 12.17 -11.18
C ASN A 244 5.66 11.26 -9.97
N PRO A 245 6.27 10.08 -10.20
CA PRO A 245 6.56 9.13 -9.12
C PRO A 245 7.61 9.66 -8.13
N PHE A 246 8.53 10.54 -8.56
CA PHE A 246 9.60 11.05 -7.71
C PHE A 246 9.10 11.93 -6.57
N ARG A 247 8.07 12.75 -6.82
CA ARG A 247 7.43 13.54 -5.76
C ARG A 247 6.85 12.63 -4.68
N ALA A 248 6.18 11.56 -5.10
CA ALA A 248 5.57 10.62 -4.18
C ALA A 248 6.62 9.80 -3.41
N GLU A 249 7.74 9.43 -4.05
CA GLU A 249 8.85 8.74 -3.38
C GLU A 249 9.60 9.65 -2.40
N GLU A 250 9.71 10.95 -2.67
CA GLU A 250 10.26 11.93 -1.73
C GLU A 250 9.40 12.02 -0.47
N VAL A 251 8.07 12.08 -0.62
CA VAL A 251 7.13 12.00 0.52
C VAL A 251 7.35 10.69 1.27
N PHE A 252 7.39 9.56 0.55
CA PHE A 252 7.57 8.24 1.15
C PHE A 252 8.85 8.18 2.00
N SER A 253 9.98 8.61 1.45
CA SER A 253 11.28 8.57 2.11
C SER A 253 11.30 9.38 3.41
N ARG A 254 10.58 10.51 3.45
CA ARG A 254 10.50 11.36 4.65
C ARG A 254 9.55 10.81 5.70
N LEU A 255 8.36 10.36 5.29
CA LEU A 255 7.32 9.93 6.24
C LEU A 255 7.61 8.56 6.85
N PHE A 256 8.22 7.65 6.09
CA PHE A 256 8.47 6.27 6.50
C PHE A 256 9.89 6.03 7.03
N ALA A 257 10.62 7.10 7.35
CA ALA A 257 11.87 6.99 8.09
C ALA A 257 11.63 6.33 9.46
N SER A 258 12.50 5.39 9.84
CA SER A 258 12.42 4.68 11.11
C SER A 258 12.55 5.66 12.28
N PRO A 259 11.71 5.54 13.32
CA PRO A 259 11.92 6.28 14.56
C PRO A 259 13.18 5.77 15.28
N GLU A 260 13.74 6.61 16.15
CA GLU A 260 14.82 6.19 17.05
C GLU A 260 14.34 5.09 18.02
N ALA A 261 15.26 4.26 18.50
CA ALA A 261 14.94 3.24 19.50
C ALA A 261 14.38 3.90 20.77
N GLY A 262 13.26 3.38 21.29
CA GLY A 262 12.55 3.94 22.43
C GLY A 262 11.62 5.11 22.11
N ASP A 263 11.70 5.72 20.92
CA ASP A 263 10.79 6.79 20.51
C ASP A 263 9.52 6.22 19.87
N SER A 264 8.36 6.74 20.27
CA SER A 264 7.09 6.37 19.67
C SER A 264 6.23 7.59 19.43
N ASP A 265 5.80 7.77 18.18
CA ASP A 265 5.02 8.91 17.75
C ASP A 265 3.87 8.51 16.82
N THR A 266 2.89 9.40 16.71
CA THR A 266 1.81 9.30 15.74
C THR A 266 1.88 10.47 14.78
N LEU A 267 1.97 10.18 13.48
CA LEU A 267 1.86 11.19 12.44
C LEU A 267 0.52 11.04 11.71
N VAL A 268 -0.38 12.00 11.95
CA VAL A 268 -1.64 12.10 11.21
C VAL A 268 -1.36 12.86 9.91
N VAL A 269 -1.62 12.24 8.77
CA VAL A 269 -1.36 12.82 7.45
C VAL A 269 -2.67 13.00 6.70
N VAL A 270 -3.09 14.24 6.45
CA VAL A 270 -4.31 14.52 5.67
C VAL A 270 -3.94 14.87 4.23
N ALA A 271 -4.27 13.97 3.30
CA ALA A 271 -3.86 14.07 1.90
C ALA A 271 -4.96 13.52 0.97
N HIS A 272 -4.54 12.95 -0.15
CA HIS A 272 -5.43 12.56 -1.23
C HIS A 272 -5.31 11.09 -1.61
N ASN A 273 -6.28 10.62 -2.39
CA ASN A 273 -6.41 9.20 -2.70
C ASN A 273 -5.14 8.65 -3.37
N ASN A 274 -4.63 9.30 -4.43
CA ASN A 274 -3.55 8.72 -5.22
C ASN A 274 -2.23 8.68 -4.45
N ILE A 275 -1.90 9.74 -3.71
CA ILE A 275 -0.67 9.77 -2.90
C ILE A 275 -0.75 8.78 -1.74
N ILE A 276 -1.90 8.66 -1.05
CA ILE A 276 -2.08 7.68 0.03
C ILE A 276 -1.92 6.25 -0.49
N LEU A 277 -2.51 5.94 -1.64
CA LEU A 277 -2.38 4.62 -2.25
C LEU A 277 -0.95 4.32 -2.71
N TYR A 278 -0.24 5.30 -3.23
CA TYR A 278 1.18 5.14 -3.55
C TYR A 278 2.00 4.80 -2.29
N LEU A 279 1.84 5.61 -1.23
CA LEU A 279 2.55 5.41 0.05
C LEU A 279 2.24 4.04 0.66
N LEU A 280 0.98 3.60 0.60
CA LEU A 280 0.55 2.27 1.02
C LEU A 280 1.29 1.16 0.25
N MET A 281 1.30 1.22 -1.08
CA MET A 281 1.94 0.18 -1.89
C MET A 281 3.44 0.14 -1.64
N ARG A 282 4.09 1.31 -1.51
CA ARG A 282 5.51 1.40 -1.17
C ARG A 282 5.81 0.83 0.21
N ALA A 283 4.93 1.08 1.20
CA ALA A 283 5.07 0.50 2.53
C ALA A 283 4.96 -1.02 2.52
N ALA A 284 4.06 -1.57 1.69
CA ALA A 284 3.90 -3.00 1.43
C ALA A 284 5.01 -3.62 0.55
N GLY A 285 6.11 -2.90 0.30
CA GLY A 285 7.26 -3.42 -0.44
C GLY A 285 7.06 -3.47 -1.96
N VAL A 286 5.98 -2.90 -2.48
CA VAL A 286 5.70 -2.90 -3.92
C VAL A 286 6.63 -1.91 -4.64
N PRO A 287 7.26 -2.30 -5.78
CA PRO A 287 8.08 -1.41 -6.59
C PRO A 287 7.34 -0.17 -7.08
N ILE A 288 8.09 0.91 -7.36
CA ILE A 288 7.56 2.23 -7.71
C ILE A 288 6.57 2.17 -8.88
N GLU A 289 6.86 1.37 -9.91
CA GLU A 289 6.07 1.29 -11.14
C GLU A 289 4.68 0.68 -10.88
N ARG A 290 4.64 -0.38 -10.07
CA ARG A 290 3.38 -1.02 -9.64
C ARG A 290 2.64 -0.13 -8.64
N ALA A 291 3.36 0.49 -7.71
CA ALA A 291 2.79 1.41 -6.71
C ALA A 291 2.11 2.62 -7.35
N ALA A 292 2.65 3.15 -8.45
CA ALA A 292 2.06 4.27 -9.17
C ALA A 292 0.66 3.96 -9.75
N GLN A 293 0.34 2.69 -9.97
CA GLN A 293 -0.91 2.23 -10.56
C GLN A 293 -1.94 1.78 -9.51
N ALA A 294 -1.68 2.00 -8.22
CA ALA A 294 -2.52 1.52 -7.11
C ALA A 294 -3.99 1.95 -7.19
N TRP A 295 -4.29 3.11 -7.79
CA TRP A 295 -5.67 3.58 -8.02
C TRP A 295 -6.52 2.60 -8.83
N SER A 296 -5.87 1.75 -9.65
CA SER A 296 -6.53 0.68 -10.39
C SER A 296 -6.97 -0.50 -9.51
N LEU A 297 -6.44 -0.63 -8.29
CA LEU A 297 -6.75 -1.72 -7.36
C LEU A 297 -7.67 -1.30 -6.21
N PHE A 298 -7.64 -0.03 -5.80
CA PHE A 298 -8.37 0.45 -4.62
C PHE A 298 -9.51 1.42 -4.96
N HIS A 299 -10.48 1.52 -4.04
CA HIS A 299 -11.59 2.48 -4.11
C HIS A 299 -11.91 3.04 -2.72
N LEU A 300 -11.03 3.90 -2.21
CA LEU A 300 -11.15 4.43 -0.85
C LEU A 300 -12.35 5.38 -0.70
N ARG A 301 -12.93 5.41 0.50
CA ARG A 301 -14.02 6.34 0.88
C ARG A 301 -13.46 7.70 1.29
N HIS A 302 -14.24 8.77 1.19
CA HIS A 302 -13.80 10.08 1.70
C HIS A 302 -13.61 10.05 3.22
N ALA A 303 -12.67 10.86 3.72
CA ALA A 303 -12.28 10.90 5.13
C ALA A 303 -11.86 9.54 5.74
N SER A 304 -11.68 8.51 4.91
CA SER A 304 -11.21 7.20 5.36
C SER A 304 -9.75 7.27 5.80
N MET A 305 -9.38 6.35 6.69
CA MET A 305 -8.09 6.28 7.33
C MET A 305 -7.35 5.00 6.93
N THR A 306 -6.10 5.15 6.53
CA THR A 306 -5.16 4.04 6.30
C THR A 306 -4.10 4.12 7.39
N ARG A 307 -3.92 3.04 8.15
CA ARG A 307 -2.91 2.96 9.22
C ARG A 307 -1.75 2.07 8.81
N ILE A 308 -0.53 2.60 8.98
CA ILE A 308 0.71 1.87 8.78
C ILE A 308 1.63 2.15 9.96
N ASP A 309 2.16 1.11 10.57
CA ASP A 309 3.10 1.20 11.69
C ASP A 309 4.53 0.96 11.17
N VAL A 310 5.49 1.75 11.63
CA VAL A 310 6.92 1.62 11.31
C VAL A 310 7.70 1.44 12.61
N SER A 311 8.35 0.30 12.77
CA SER A 311 9.23 0.04 13.91
C SER A 311 10.57 0.77 13.79
N SER A 312 11.26 0.95 14.92
CA SER A 312 12.64 1.46 14.94
C SER A 312 13.63 0.57 14.17
N ALA A 313 13.27 -0.69 13.89
CA ALA A 313 14.04 -1.59 13.02
C ALA A 313 13.74 -1.40 11.52
N GLY A 314 12.85 -0.48 11.15
CA GLY A 314 12.45 -0.23 9.76
C GLY A 314 11.45 -1.23 9.19
N VAL A 315 11.00 -2.21 9.98
CA VAL A 315 9.88 -3.07 9.60
C VAL A 315 8.60 -2.24 9.57
N ARG A 316 7.87 -2.35 8.47
CA ARG A 316 6.58 -1.67 8.23
C ARG A 316 5.46 -2.70 8.29
N SER A 317 4.39 -2.39 8.99
CA SER A 317 3.18 -3.21 9.05
C SER A 317 1.95 -2.40 8.63
N VAL A 318 1.24 -2.88 7.62
CA VAL A 318 -0.04 -2.31 7.18
C VAL A 318 -1.14 -2.84 8.09
N VAL A 319 -1.78 -1.94 8.85
CA VAL A 319 -2.76 -2.31 9.87
C VAL A 319 -4.19 -2.21 9.34
N SER A 320 -4.49 -1.14 8.62
CA SER A 320 -5.77 -0.95 7.96
C SER A 320 -5.64 -0.07 6.73
N VAL A 321 -6.54 -0.24 5.76
CA VAL A 321 -6.57 0.56 4.53
C VAL A 321 -7.99 1.07 4.31
N GLY A 322 -8.17 2.37 4.15
CA GLY A 322 -9.48 2.93 3.81
C GLY A 322 -10.58 2.67 4.86
N ALA A 323 -10.19 2.53 6.13
CA ALA A 323 -11.10 2.33 7.23
C ALA A 323 -12.03 3.54 7.37
N ALA A 324 -13.34 3.29 7.36
CA ALA A 324 -14.35 4.33 7.44
C ALA A 324 -15.60 3.87 8.18
N ALA A 325 -15.56 2.74 8.88
CA ALA A 325 -16.70 2.25 9.65
C ALA A 325 -17.09 3.17 10.83
N HIS A 326 -16.20 4.10 11.21
CA HIS A 326 -16.48 5.17 12.17
C HIS A 326 -17.29 6.33 11.58
N ILE A 327 -17.48 6.36 10.25
CA ILE A 327 -18.24 7.38 9.54
C ILE A 327 -19.66 6.86 9.31
N SER A 328 -20.65 7.70 9.62
CA SER A 328 -22.07 7.42 9.43
C SER A 328 -22.39 7.12 7.97
N GLU A 329 -23.18 6.07 7.75
CA GLU A 329 -23.68 5.70 6.42
C GLU A 329 -24.45 6.85 5.74
N ALA A 330 -25.04 7.74 6.53
CA ALA A 330 -25.82 8.88 6.06
C ALA A 330 -24.98 9.91 5.29
N VAL A 331 -23.66 9.94 5.51
CA VAL A 331 -22.77 10.90 4.85
C VAL A 331 -21.65 10.21 4.08
N MET A 332 -21.64 8.89 3.98
CA MET A 332 -20.59 8.15 3.28
C MET A 332 -20.60 8.43 1.78
N THR A 333 -19.44 8.77 1.21
CA THR A 333 -19.29 9.01 -0.24
C THR A 333 -17.92 8.55 -0.76
N TRP A 334 -17.81 8.38 -2.09
CA TRP A 334 -16.60 7.91 -2.77
C TRP A 334 -16.03 8.93 -3.75
N ARG A 335 -16.91 9.62 -4.46
CA ARG A 335 -16.55 10.54 -5.55
C ARG A 335 -16.82 11.99 -5.19
N ASN A 336 -15.89 12.86 -5.60
CA ASN A 336 -16.10 14.30 -5.54
C ASN A 336 -17.19 14.69 -6.54
N ILE A 337 -17.81 15.84 -6.31
CA ILE A 337 -18.93 16.33 -7.12
C ILE A 337 -18.38 17.28 -8.19
N SER A 338 -18.90 17.20 -9.41
CA SER A 338 -18.55 18.09 -10.53
C SER A 338 -19.78 18.42 -11.37
N GLY A 339 -19.90 19.66 -11.87
CA GLY A 339 -20.95 20.08 -12.80
C GLY A 339 -22.17 20.75 -12.13
N PRO A 340 -23.18 21.16 -12.94
CA PRO A 340 -24.32 22.01 -12.52
C PRO A 340 -25.23 21.43 -11.42
N ASP A 341 -25.05 20.14 -11.08
CA ASP A 341 -25.65 19.46 -9.91
C ASP A 341 -25.31 20.11 -8.56
N MET A 342 -24.35 21.05 -8.54
CA MET A 342 -24.03 21.90 -7.38
C MET A 342 -25.24 22.66 -6.82
N SER A 343 -26.18 23.10 -7.67
CA SER A 343 -27.39 23.80 -7.22
C SER A 343 -28.37 22.90 -6.45
N ALA A 344 -28.30 21.59 -6.68
CA ALA A 344 -29.16 20.59 -6.05
C ALA A 344 -28.51 19.95 -4.81
N TRP A 345 -27.18 19.94 -4.68
CA TRP A 345 -26.49 19.19 -3.62
C TRP A 345 -26.32 19.97 -2.31
N LYS A 346 -27.43 20.47 -1.77
CA LYS A 346 -27.52 21.12 -0.43
C LYS A 346 -27.62 20.11 0.71
N GLY A 347 -26.91 18.98 0.61
CA GLY A 347 -27.02 17.86 1.54
C GLY A 347 -28.08 16.83 1.12
N GLY A 348 -27.92 16.29 -0.10
CA GLY A 348 -28.77 15.20 -0.61
C GLY A 348 -28.66 13.91 0.21
N ALA A 349 -29.48 12.91 -0.15
CA ALA A 349 -29.42 11.58 0.45
C ALA A 349 -28.02 10.94 0.29
N PRO A 350 -27.60 10.05 1.21
CA PRO A 350 -26.30 9.38 1.14
C PRO A 350 -26.03 8.78 -0.25
N GLU A 351 -24.77 8.85 -0.69
CA GLU A 351 -24.35 8.21 -1.93
C GLU A 351 -24.54 6.69 -1.78
N ARG A 352 -25.51 6.13 -2.51
CA ARG A 352 -25.70 4.67 -2.58
C ARG A 352 -24.90 4.13 -3.75
N HIS A 353 -23.62 3.86 -3.52
CA HIS A 353 -22.77 3.22 -4.52
C HIS A 353 -23.13 1.74 -4.63
N LYS A 354 -23.95 1.38 -5.63
CA LYS A 354 -24.26 -0.02 -5.93
C LYS A 354 -23.16 -0.59 -6.80
N PHE A 355 -22.28 -1.38 -6.20
CA PHE A 355 -21.34 -2.18 -6.97
C PHE A 355 -22.10 -3.24 -7.80
N SER A 356 -21.55 -3.65 -8.93
CA SER A 356 -22.02 -4.82 -9.69
C SER A 356 -21.08 -6.01 -9.43
N GLY A 357 -21.58 -7.23 -9.65
CA GLY A 357 -20.83 -8.46 -9.41
C GLY A 357 -20.98 -8.98 -7.97
N ARG A 358 -19.87 -9.48 -7.41
CA ARG A 358 -19.79 -10.09 -6.08
C ARG A 358 -19.16 -9.13 -5.08
N MET A 359 -19.77 -8.99 -3.91
CA MET A 359 -19.13 -8.38 -2.75
C MET A 359 -18.57 -9.48 -1.84
N LEU A 360 -17.26 -9.50 -1.69
CA LEU A 360 -16.56 -10.34 -0.71
C LEU A 360 -16.35 -9.54 0.56
N VAL A 361 -16.86 -10.08 1.67
CA VAL A 361 -16.74 -9.50 3.02
C VAL A 361 -15.87 -10.46 3.83
N LEU A 362 -14.61 -10.10 3.98
CA LEU A 362 -13.63 -10.88 4.73
C LEU A 362 -13.61 -10.37 6.17
N VAL A 363 -13.88 -11.23 7.14
CA VAL A 363 -14.02 -10.86 8.56
C VAL A 363 -13.01 -11.62 9.41
N ARG A 364 -12.12 -10.91 10.10
CA ARG A 364 -11.24 -11.56 11.09
C ARG A 364 -12.09 -12.01 12.27
N GLN A 365 -11.91 -13.25 12.73
CA GLN A 365 -12.65 -13.75 13.87
C GLN A 365 -12.50 -12.87 15.11
N ALA A 366 -13.57 -12.78 15.90
CA ALA A 366 -13.51 -12.16 17.22
C ALA A 366 -12.62 -13.00 18.16
N PRO A 367 -12.04 -12.41 19.21
CA PRO A 367 -11.25 -13.16 20.19
C PRO A 367 -12.12 -14.24 20.86
N SER A 368 -11.58 -15.45 21.04
CA SER A 368 -12.26 -16.56 21.72
C SER A 368 -12.50 -16.26 23.21
N THR A 369 -11.62 -15.47 23.82
CA THR A 369 -11.65 -15.05 25.23
C THR A 369 -12.15 -13.61 25.35
N GLY A 370 -13.43 -13.36 25.02
CA GLY A 370 -13.94 -11.97 25.05
C GLY A 370 -15.45 -11.76 24.90
N GLY A 371 -16.25 -12.79 24.64
CA GLY A 371 -17.72 -12.72 24.68
C GLY A 371 -18.36 -11.76 23.65
N SER A 372 -19.69 -11.66 23.68
CA SER A 372 -20.55 -11.11 22.60
C SER A 372 -20.21 -9.72 22.04
N PRO A 373 -19.60 -8.74 22.73
CA PRO A 373 -19.51 -7.37 22.21
C PRO A 373 -18.82 -7.24 20.86
N HIS A 374 -17.72 -7.97 20.64
CA HIS A 374 -17.05 -8.01 19.33
C HIS A 374 -17.95 -8.63 18.27
N MET A 375 -18.57 -9.77 18.59
CA MET A 375 -19.44 -10.51 17.68
C MET A 375 -20.71 -9.71 17.34
N ASP A 376 -21.30 -9.04 18.31
CA ASP A 376 -22.48 -8.19 18.14
C ASP A 376 -22.14 -6.98 17.29
N ALA A 377 -21.04 -6.28 17.59
CA ALA A 377 -20.58 -5.12 16.83
C ALA A 377 -20.28 -5.49 15.37
N VAL A 378 -19.49 -6.54 15.13
CA VAL A 378 -19.16 -6.95 13.75
C VAL A 378 -20.37 -7.51 13.01
N SER A 379 -21.25 -8.25 13.68
CA SER A 379 -22.47 -8.78 13.03
C SER A 379 -23.43 -7.67 12.67
N GLU A 380 -23.60 -6.67 13.54
CA GLU A 380 -24.41 -5.49 13.24
C GLU A 380 -23.78 -4.65 12.14
N HIS A 381 -22.46 -4.45 12.17
CA HIS A 381 -21.76 -3.73 11.12
C HIS A 381 -21.91 -4.42 9.76
N VAL A 382 -21.62 -5.72 9.67
CA VAL A 382 -21.80 -6.51 8.43
C VAL A 382 -23.26 -6.50 7.97
N ARG A 383 -24.23 -6.45 8.89
CA ARG A 383 -25.65 -6.27 8.54
C ARG A 383 -25.94 -4.88 7.99
N GLY A 384 -25.39 -3.82 8.59
CA GLY A 384 -25.49 -2.42 8.14
C GLY A 384 -24.94 -2.23 6.73
N LEU A 385 -23.85 -2.95 6.41
CA LEU A 385 -23.30 -2.99 5.05
C LEU A 385 -24.31 -3.46 4.00
N SER A 386 -25.49 -3.97 4.36
CA SER A 386 -26.56 -4.32 3.40
C SER A 386 -27.02 -3.16 2.54
N GLY A 387 -26.81 -1.91 2.97
CA GLY A 387 -27.00 -0.74 2.12
C GLY A 387 -26.03 -0.69 0.92
N TYR A 388 -24.84 -1.27 1.09
CA TYR A 388 -23.79 -1.43 0.07
C TYR A 388 -23.82 -2.79 -0.62
N MET A 389 -24.31 -3.82 0.07
CA MET A 389 -24.47 -5.16 -0.50
C MET A 389 -25.63 -5.21 -1.48
N ILE A 390 -25.45 -5.99 -2.54
CA ILE A 390 -26.27 -5.82 -3.74
C ILE A 390 -27.58 -6.63 -3.66
N SER A 391 -27.64 -7.67 -2.83
CA SER A 391 -28.82 -8.57 -2.71
C SER A 391 -29.49 -8.61 -1.35
N GLY A 392 -28.92 -7.97 -0.32
CA GLY A 392 -29.40 -8.05 1.07
C GLY A 392 -29.37 -9.47 1.69
N LYS A 393 -28.97 -10.47 0.92
CA LYS A 393 -28.73 -11.88 1.29
C LYS A 393 -27.22 -12.12 1.22
N ALA A 394 -26.71 -12.97 2.11
CA ALA A 394 -25.30 -13.32 2.13
C ALA A 394 -25.13 -14.83 2.28
N THR A 395 -24.17 -15.38 1.55
CA THR A 395 -23.59 -16.69 1.87
C THR A 395 -22.52 -16.46 2.93
N VAL A 396 -22.59 -17.19 4.05
CA VAL A 396 -21.60 -17.08 5.13
C VAL A 396 -20.82 -18.37 5.21
N THR A 397 -19.49 -18.27 5.16
CA THR A 397 -18.56 -19.40 5.26
C THR A 397 -17.42 -19.08 6.22
N CYS A 398 -16.80 -20.09 6.81
CA CYS A 398 -15.78 -19.89 7.84
C CYS A 398 -14.79 -21.05 8.00
N THR A 399 -13.63 -20.76 8.59
CA THR A 399 -12.71 -21.78 9.13
C THR A 399 -13.27 -22.39 10.43
N ALA A 400 -12.72 -23.52 10.87
CA ALA A 400 -13.16 -24.18 12.10
C ALA A 400 -13.00 -23.27 13.35
N GLY A 401 -11.93 -22.48 13.44
CA GLY A 401 -11.69 -21.54 14.54
C GLY A 401 -12.63 -20.33 14.56
N ALA A 402 -13.28 -20.03 13.44
CA ALA A 402 -14.12 -18.84 13.26
C ALA A 402 -15.63 -19.09 13.40
N GLN A 403 -16.06 -20.32 13.70
CA GLN A 403 -17.46 -20.75 13.67
C GLN A 403 -18.40 -19.87 14.52
N THR A 404 -17.99 -19.50 15.74
CA THR A 404 -18.83 -18.70 16.64
C THR A 404 -19.11 -17.30 16.07
N THR A 405 -18.08 -16.65 15.51
CA THR A 405 -18.23 -15.34 14.86
C THR A 405 -19.11 -15.47 13.60
N ALA A 406 -18.89 -16.51 12.80
CA ALA A 406 -19.66 -16.76 11.59
C ALA A 406 -21.14 -17.06 11.87
N ALA A 407 -21.45 -17.81 12.93
CA ALA A 407 -22.82 -18.09 13.35
C ALA A 407 -23.56 -16.81 13.77
N ALA A 408 -22.90 -15.90 14.49
CA ALA A 408 -23.46 -14.61 14.87
C ALA A 408 -23.82 -13.75 13.64
N ILE A 409 -22.93 -13.71 12.64
CA ILE A 409 -23.17 -13.00 11.38
C ILE A 409 -24.29 -13.68 10.58
N ALA A 410 -24.24 -15.00 10.39
CA ALA A 410 -25.23 -15.76 9.63
C ALA A 410 -26.66 -15.58 10.18
N LYS A 411 -26.80 -15.49 11.50
CA LYS A 411 -28.07 -15.19 12.17
C LYS A 411 -28.69 -13.86 11.69
N LYS A 412 -27.89 -12.82 11.44
CA LYS A 412 -28.37 -11.52 10.92
C LYS A 412 -28.93 -11.62 9.50
N PHE A 413 -28.51 -12.63 8.74
CA PHE A 413 -28.99 -12.90 7.37
C PHE A 413 -30.01 -14.03 7.28
N LYS A 414 -30.45 -14.59 8.41
CA LYS A 414 -31.35 -15.76 8.47
C LYS A 414 -30.83 -16.93 7.63
N THR A 415 -29.52 -17.16 7.68
CA THR A 415 -28.82 -18.25 7.01
C THR A 415 -28.00 -19.05 8.02
N SER A 416 -27.40 -20.15 7.59
CA SER A 416 -26.42 -20.92 8.37
C SER A 416 -25.02 -20.72 7.80
N ALA A 417 -24.02 -20.67 8.68
CA ALA A 417 -22.62 -20.62 8.26
C ALA A 417 -22.18 -22.00 7.75
N GLN A 418 -21.45 -22.02 6.63
CA GLN A 418 -20.80 -23.21 6.11
C GLN A 418 -19.36 -23.27 6.63
N VAL A 419 -18.92 -24.43 7.10
CA VAL A 419 -17.56 -24.60 7.62
C VAL A 419 -16.69 -25.18 6.51
N PHE A 420 -15.52 -24.59 6.31
CA PHE A 420 -14.52 -25.13 5.41
C PHE A 420 -13.91 -26.43 5.93
N PRO A 421 -13.46 -27.32 5.03
CA PRO A 421 -12.55 -28.38 5.43
C PRO A 421 -11.30 -27.80 6.09
N ASP A 422 -10.76 -28.47 7.12
CA ASP A 422 -9.58 -27.99 7.86
C ASP A 422 -8.36 -27.76 6.95
N SER A 423 -8.27 -28.52 5.85
CA SER A 423 -7.24 -28.38 4.83
C SER A 423 -7.16 -26.99 4.17
N ILE A 424 -8.19 -26.15 4.29
CA ILE A 424 -8.18 -24.80 3.70
C ILE A 424 -7.20 -23.86 4.39
N CYS A 425 -6.93 -24.06 5.68
CA CYS A 425 -5.93 -23.27 6.41
C CYS A 425 -4.51 -23.66 5.96
N GLU A 426 -4.31 -24.93 5.60
CA GLU A 426 -3.04 -25.44 5.06
C GLU A 426 -2.88 -25.13 3.56
N GLN A 427 -3.98 -24.98 2.84
CA GLN A 427 -4.02 -24.73 1.40
C GLN A 427 -5.03 -23.62 1.06
N PRO A 428 -4.73 -22.35 1.41
CA PRO A 428 -5.65 -21.24 1.20
C PRO A 428 -5.95 -20.99 -0.29
N GLU A 429 -5.14 -21.53 -1.21
CA GLU A 429 -5.40 -21.48 -2.65
C GLU A 429 -6.75 -22.06 -3.05
N ALA A 430 -7.16 -23.18 -2.46
CA ALA A 430 -8.40 -23.85 -2.84
C ALA A 430 -9.63 -22.96 -2.57
N ALA A 431 -9.66 -22.29 -1.41
CA ALA A 431 -10.69 -21.30 -1.10
C ALA A 431 -10.66 -20.13 -2.07
N PHE A 432 -9.46 -19.64 -2.43
CA PHE A 432 -9.34 -18.54 -3.38
C PHE A 432 -9.99 -18.90 -4.71
N LEU A 433 -9.60 -20.04 -5.30
CA LEU A 433 -10.14 -20.50 -6.57
C LEU A 433 -11.66 -20.72 -6.54
N GLN A 434 -12.22 -21.11 -5.39
CA GLN A 434 -13.65 -21.33 -5.20
C GLN A 434 -14.45 -20.01 -5.07
N PHE A 435 -14.02 -19.08 -4.20
CA PHE A 435 -14.84 -17.90 -3.85
C PHE A 435 -14.47 -16.64 -4.63
N PHE A 436 -13.27 -16.60 -5.21
CA PHE A 436 -12.75 -15.47 -5.99
C PHE A 436 -12.84 -15.75 -7.51
N GLY A 437 -13.65 -16.73 -7.90
CA GLY A 437 -14.04 -16.93 -9.30
C GLY A 437 -14.96 -15.82 -9.80
N LYS A 438 -14.78 -15.45 -11.07
CA LYS A 438 -15.59 -14.43 -11.76
C LYS A 438 -17.10 -14.72 -11.59
N PRO A 439 -17.87 -13.79 -11.02
CA PRO A 439 -19.29 -14.00 -10.82
C PRO A 439 -20.04 -13.88 -12.17
N PRO A 440 -21.19 -14.58 -12.36
CA PRO A 440 -21.95 -14.53 -13.60
C PRO A 440 -22.31 -13.09 -14.02
N GLN A 441 -22.43 -12.83 -15.32
CA GLN A 441 -22.79 -11.50 -15.79
C GLN A 441 -24.15 -11.06 -15.22
N GLY A 442 -24.22 -9.83 -14.69
CA GLY A 442 -25.42 -9.31 -14.05
C GLY A 442 -25.73 -9.87 -12.66
N SER A 443 -24.92 -10.82 -12.16
CA SER A 443 -25.04 -11.32 -10.80
C SER A 443 -24.70 -10.25 -9.76
N ARG A 444 -25.31 -10.44 -8.59
CA ARG A 444 -25.33 -9.51 -7.48
C ARG A 444 -25.36 -10.33 -6.21
N ASP A 445 -24.21 -10.86 -5.80
CA ASP A 445 -24.10 -11.73 -4.64
C ASP A 445 -23.15 -11.18 -3.59
N THR A 446 -23.30 -11.68 -2.37
CA THR A 446 -22.45 -11.32 -1.25
C THR A 446 -22.00 -12.59 -0.57
N VAL A 447 -20.68 -12.72 -0.42
CA VAL A 447 -20.02 -13.84 0.25
C VAL A 447 -19.28 -13.26 1.44
N VAL A 448 -19.66 -13.70 2.63
CA VAL A 448 -18.97 -13.38 3.88
C VAL A 448 -18.08 -14.57 4.22
N ILE A 449 -16.78 -14.32 4.39
CA ILE A 449 -15.79 -15.31 4.77
C ILE A 449 -15.21 -14.90 6.13
N VAL A 450 -15.31 -15.77 7.13
CA VAL A 450 -14.81 -15.51 8.48
C VAL A 450 -13.66 -16.46 8.80
N ALA A 451 -12.50 -15.92 9.15
CA ALA A 451 -11.31 -16.73 9.44
C ALA A 451 -10.31 -16.00 10.36
N GLU A 452 -9.21 -16.66 10.66
CA GLU A 452 -7.98 -16.10 11.21
C GLU A 452 -7.34 -15.06 10.25
N ASP A 453 -6.38 -14.27 10.71
CA ASP A 453 -5.75 -13.22 9.90
C ASP A 453 -5.04 -13.75 8.64
N THR A 454 -4.21 -14.78 8.80
CA THR A 454 -3.32 -15.31 7.76
C THR A 454 -4.06 -15.70 6.48
N PRO A 455 -5.11 -16.55 6.50
CA PRO A 455 -5.85 -16.89 5.29
C PRO A 455 -6.57 -15.67 4.67
N LEU A 456 -7.12 -14.75 5.49
CA LEU A 456 -7.78 -13.55 4.97
C LEU A 456 -6.79 -12.63 4.24
N LEU A 457 -5.60 -12.45 4.82
CA LEU A 457 -4.53 -11.66 4.22
C LEU A 457 -4.02 -12.31 2.93
N TYR A 458 -3.85 -13.63 2.91
CA TYR A 458 -3.52 -14.37 1.70
C TYR A 458 -4.54 -14.10 0.59
N TRP A 459 -5.84 -14.26 0.86
CA TRP A 459 -6.89 -14.03 -0.14
C TRP A 459 -7.00 -12.58 -0.59
N LEU A 460 -6.75 -11.61 0.30
CA LEU A 460 -6.65 -10.20 -0.05
C LEU A 460 -5.50 -9.96 -1.03
N LEU A 461 -4.29 -10.47 -0.75
CA LEU A 461 -3.10 -10.26 -1.58
C LEU A 461 -3.25 -10.93 -2.95
N ARG A 462 -3.86 -12.11 -2.99
CA ARG A 462 -4.26 -12.77 -4.25
C ARG A 462 -5.28 -11.95 -5.02
N ALA A 463 -6.27 -11.36 -4.35
CA ALA A 463 -7.23 -10.46 -4.98
C ALA A 463 -6.60 -9.14 -5.47
N LEU A 464 -5.44 -8.75 -4.94
CA LEU A 464 -4.62 -7.64 -5.45
C LEU A 464 -3.73 -8.05 -6.64
N GLY A 465 -3.82 -9.29 -7.10
CA GLY A 465 -3.12 -9.79 -8.28
C GLY A 465 -1.73 -10.37 -8.01
N MET A 466 -1.38 -10.63 -6.75
CA MET A 466 -0.12 -11.30 -6.39
C MET A 466 -0.18 -12.80 -6.71
N SER A 467 0.97 -13.40 -7.00
CA SER A 467 1.08 -14.86 -7.12
C SER A 467 0.87 -15.55 -5.76
N PRO A 468 0.58 -16.86 -5.72
CA PRO A 468 0.53 -17.64 -4.47
C PRO A 468 1.76 -17.39 -3.57
N ASP A 469 2.96 -17.58 -4.10
CA ASP A 469 4.21 -17.41 -3.36
C ASP A 469 4.43 -15.96 -2.89
N GLU A 470 4.14 -14.98 -3.74
CA GLU A 470 4.23 -13.56 -3.36
C GLU A 470 3.27 -13.25 -2.20
N SER A 471 2.07 -13.83 -2.23
CA SER A 471 1.02 -13.59 -1.25
C SER A 471 1.37 -14.19 0.10
N GLU A 472 1.89 -15.42 0.11
CA GLU A 472 2.33 -16.10 1.32
C GLU A 472 3.38 -15.27 2.08
N VAL A 473 4.43 -14.83 1.38
CA VAL A 473 5.50 -14.01 1.97
C VAL A 473 4.97 -12.66 2.47
N ALA A 474 4.10 -12.01 1.68
CA ALA A 474 3.63 -10.67 1.98
C ALA A 474 2.59 -10.61 3.12
N THR A 475 2.00 -11.73 3.54
CA THR A 475 1.09 -11.75 4.71
C THR A 475 1.73 -11.15 5.96
N SER A 476 3.04 -11.38 6.15
CA SER A 476 3.84 -10.87 7.28
C SER A 476 3.94 -9.33 7.33
N LEU A 477 3.64 -8.64 6.23
CA LEU A 477 3.64 -7.18 6.15
C LEU A 477 2.33 -6.55 6.63
N TYR A 478 1.35 -7.36 7.02
CA TYR A 478 0.02 -6.92 7.42
C TYR A 478 -0.32 -7.40 8.82
N THR A 479 -1.11 -6.60 9.55
CA THR A 479 -1.65 -6.97 10.86
C THR A 479 -3.03 -6.34 11.02
N ILE A 480 -4.08 -7.11 10.74
CA ILE A 480 -5.48 -6.63 10.79
C ILE A 480 -6.10 -6.94 12.15
N GLY A 481 -6.90 -6.05 12.73
CA GLY A 481 -7.44 -6.25 14.09
C GLY A 481 -8.53 -7.32 14.21
N HIS A 482 -8.78 -7.82 15.43
CA HIS A 482 -9.84 -8.81 15.66
C HIS A 482 -11.21 -8.20 15.32
N ALA A 483 -12.13 -9.03 14.84
CA ALA A 483 -13.45 -8.57 14.36
C ALA A 483 -13.38 -7.48 13.26
N SER A 484 -12.22 -7.30 12.61
CA SER A 484 -12.08 -6.34 11.52
C SER A 484 -12.75 -6.82 10.24
N VAL A 485 -13.16 -5.87 9.41
CA VAL A 485 -13.83 -6.13 8.13
C VAL A 485 -12.99 -5.61 6.97
N THR A 486 -12.80 -6.48 5.98
CA THR A 486 -12.15 -6.19 4.70
C THR A 486 -13.18 -6.38 3.59
N LEU A 487 -13.30 -5.41 2.68
CA LEU A 487 -14.29 -5.42 1.60
C LEU A 487 -13.61 -5.41 0.24
N ILE A 488 -13.96 -6.40 -0.58
CA ILE A 488 -13.46 -6.56 -1.94
C ILE A 488 -14.66 -6.65 -2.87
N ASN A 489 -14.75 -5.75 -3.84
CA ASN A 489 -15.69 -5.87 -4.93
C ASN A 489 -15.05 -6.63 -6.09
N MET A 490 -15.68 -7.71 -6.53
CA MET A 490 -15.30 -8.46 -7.72
C MET A 490 -16.35 -8.27 -8.80
N ARG A 491 -15.94 -7.73 -9.93
CA ARG A 491 -16.83 -7.46 -11.05
C ARG A 491 -17.01 -8.70 -11.92
N SER A 492 -18.05 -8.69 -12.75
CA SER A 492 -18.32 -9.77 -13.71
C SER A 492 -17.28 -9.89 -14.82
N ASP A 493 -16.33 -8.97 -14.94
CA ASP A 493 -15.16 -9.11 -15.83
C ASP A 493 -13.97 -9.82 -15.14
N GLY A 494 -14.10 -10.12 -13.84
CA GLY A 494 -13.04 -10.70 -13.02
C GLY A 494 -12.14 -9.66 -12.34
N SER A 495 -12.29 -8.37 -12.67
CA SER A 495 -11.52 -7.32 -12.01
C SER A 495 -11.97 -7.14 -10.56
N THR A 496 -11.00 -6.89 -9.69
CA THR A 496 -11.18 -6.69 -8.26
C THR A 496 -10.92 -5.23 -7.89
N LYS A 497 -11.67 -4.75 -6.91
CA LYS A 497 -11.47 -3.46 -6.26
C LYS A 497 -11.54 -3.64 -4.75
N VAL A 498 -10.43 -3.36 -4.08
CA VAL A 498 -10.39 -3.33 -2.61
C VAL A 498 -10.94 -2.00 -2.12
N VAL A 499 -11.96 -2.06 -1.27
CA VAL A 499 -12.64 -0.87 -0.72
C VAL A 499 -12.08 -0.52 0.66
N THR A 500 -11.88 -1.53 1.50
CA THR A 500 -11.29 -1.36 2.84
C THR A 500 -10.57 -2.64 3.25
N VAL A 501 -9.56 -2.52 4.11
CA VAL A 501 -8.82 -3.63 4.71
C VAL A 501 -8.73 -3.41 6.21
N GLY A 502 -9.04 -4.43 7.01
CA GLY A 502 -8.83 -4.39 8.46
C GLY A 502 -9.62 -3.29 9.17
N ASP A 503 -10.81 -2.94 8.68
CA ASP A 503 -11.62 -1.86 9.24
C ASP A 503 -12.20 -2.27 10.60
N THR A 504 -11.82 -1.53 11.65
CA THR A 504 -12.25 -1.74 13.04
C THR A 504 -13.04 -0.55 13.57
N GLY A 505 -13.37 0.43 12.73
CA GLY A 505 -14.04 1.67 13.15
C GLY A 505 -15.45 1.48 13.72
N HIS A 506 -16.06 0.31 13.52
CA HIS A 506 -17.36 -0.07 14.08
C HIS A 506 -17.27 -0.63 15.51
N LEU A 507 -16.07 -0.93 16.00
CA LEU A 507 -15.87 -1.48 17.33
C LEU A 507 -15.83 -0.34 18.36
N PRO A 508 -16.47 -0.50 19.53
CA PRO A 508 -16.21 0.35 20.68
C PRO A 508 -14.72 0.38 21.05
N MET A 509 -14.21 1.54 21.43
CA MET A 509 -12.77 1.75 21.69
C MET A 509 -12.21 0.83 22.78
N ASN A 510 -13.00 0.58 23.82
CA ASN A 510 -12.60 -0.25 24.95
C ASN A 510 -12.35 -1.72 24.56
N ILE A 511 -12.95 -2.20 23.46
CA ILE A 511 -12.75 -3.57 22.98
C ILE A 511 -11.83 -3.67 21.77
N LEU A 512 -11.34 -2.54 21.22
CA LEU A 512 -10.43 -2.55 20.08
C LEU A 512 -9.13 -3.30 20.40
N THR A 513 -8.87 -4.38 19.67
CA THR A 513 -7.69 -5.26 19.78
C THR A 513 -7.10 -5.57 18.40
N TYR A 514 -5.76 -5.69 18.32
CA TYR A 514 -5.02 -5.93 17.08
C TYR A 514 -4.40 -7.32 17.05
#